data_AF-A0A848X6R8-F1
#
_entry.id   AF-A0A848X6R8-F1
#
_cell.length_a   1.000
_cell.length_b   1.000
_cell.length_c   1.000
_cell.angle_alpha   90.00
_cell.angle_beta   90.00
_cell.angle_gamma   90.00
#
_symmetry.space_group_name_H-M   'P 1'
#
loop_
_entity.id
_entity.type
_entity.pdbx_description
1 polymer ?
#
loop_
_entity_poly.entity_id
_entity_poly.type
_entity_poly.pdbx_seq_one_letter_code
_entity_poly.pdbx_strand_id
1 'polypeptide(L)'
;MGRAIGAVIAGAVVWAVLWLGFNAVLPSMIPEIYVLGERLDHVPVLLGLIAYSVVLSVLAGYVTAAVRGGPDPMGAVKALAALQLTFGIIAEVSSWDLLPVWYHVVFLALVVPATIYGGRLKARG
;
A
#
# COMPACT_ATOMS: atom_id res chain seq x y z
N MET A 1 17.18 13.75 12.35
CA MET A 1 17.13 12.82 11.20
C MET A 1 16.71 11.40 11.58
N GLY A 2 17.29 10.75 12.60
CA GLY A 2 16.93 9.38 12.98
C GLY A 2 15.44 9.11 13.24
N ARG A 3 14.72 10.06 13.86
CA ARG A 3 13.26 9.96 14.07
C ARG A 3 12.44 9.97 12.78
N ALA A 4 12.92 10.62 11.72
CA ALA A 4 12.22 10.65 10.44
C ALA A 4 12.42 9.35 9.67
N ILE A 5 13.65 8.82 9.66
CA ILE A 5 13.97 7.53 9.05
C ILE A 5 13.19 6.42 9.77
N GLY A 6 13.23 6.38 11.11
CA GLY A 6 12.49 5.38 11.89
C GLY A 6 10.98 5.42 11.63
N ALA A 7 10.40 6.60 11.39
CA ALA A 7 8.99 6.73 11.06
C ALA A 7 8.64 6.19 9.66
N VAL A 8 9.50 6.40 8.66
CA VAL A 8 9.33 5.82 7.32
C VAL A 8 9.43 4.31 7.40
N ILE A 9 10.43 3.78 8.12
CA ILE A 9 10.61 2.34 8.32
C ILE A 9 9.37 1.74 8.99
N ALA A 10 8.84 2.35 10.06
CA ALA A 10 7.66 1.86 10.75
C ALA A 10 6.44 1.73 9.81
N GLY A 11 6.15 2.77 9.02
CA GLY A 11 5.04 2.71 8.06
C GLY A 11 5.27 1.71 6.94
N ALA A 12 6.50 1.61 6.43
CA ALA A 12 6.87 0.62 5.41
C ALA A 12 6.72 -0.82 5.92
N VAL A 13 7.12 -1.08 7.16
CA VAL A 13 6.98 -2.40 7.80
C VAL A 13 5.51 -2.75 7.99
N VAL A 14 4.68 -1.82 8.51
CA VAL A 14 3.23 -2.05 8.67
C VAL A 14 2.60 -2.39 7.31
N TRP A 15 2.91 -1.62 6.29
CA TRP A 15 2.40 -1.87 4.94
C TRP A 15 2.86 -3.22 4.39
N ALA A 16 4.17 -3.52 4.46
CA ALA A 16 4.75 -4.72 3.89
C ALA A 16 4.24 -5.99 4.58
N VAL A 17 4.19 -6.01 5.91
CA VAL A 17 3.72 -7.18 6.67
C VAL A 17 2.26 -7.49 6.34
N LEU A 18 1.40 -6.46 6.32
CA LEU A 18 -0.02 -6.65 6.03
C LEU A 18 -0.24 -7.07 4.57
N TRP A 19 0.44 -6.41 3.62
CA TRP A 19 0.31 -6.73 2.20
C TRP A 19 0.80 -8.14 1.88
N LEU A 20 2.02 -8.49 2.30
CA LEU A 20 2.59 -9.82 2.05
C LEU A 20 1.81 -10.90 2.79
N GLY A 21 1.41 -10.64 4.04
CA GLY A 21 0.61 -11.57 4.83
C GLY A 21 -0.73 -11.88 4.16
N PHE A 22 -1.44 -10.86 3.69
CA PHE A 22 -2.69 -11.04 2.97
C PHE A 22 -2.52 -11.79 1.65
N ASN A 23 -1.53 -11.43 0.83
CA ASN A 23 -1.28 -12.12 -0.43
C ASN A 23 -0.84 -13.58 -0.24
N ALA A 24 -0.20 -13.92 0.88
CA ALA A 24 0.17 -15.30 1.20
C ALA A 24 -1.03 -16.19 1.53
N VAL A 25 -2.10 -15.62 2.11
CA VAL A 25 -3.31 -16.38 2.49
C VAL A 25 -4.44 -16.28 1.48
N LEU A 26 -4.45 -15.27 0.62
CA LEU A 26 -5.51 -15.07 -0.36
C LEU A 26 -5.78 -16.30 -1.25
N PRO A 27 -4.76 -17.01 -1.81
CA PRO A 27 -4.99 -18.19 -2.63
C PRO A 27 -5.68 -19.33 -1.87
N SER A 28 -5.47 -19.44 -0.55
CA SER A 28 -6.11 -20.49 0.26
C SER A 28 -7.51 -20.12 0.72
N MET A 29 -7.85 -18.82 0.74
CA MET A 29 -9.18 -18.34 1.09
C MET A 29 -10.20 -18.45 -0.05
N ILE A 30 -9.75 -18.26 -1.29
CA ILE A 30 -10.59 -18.28 -2.50
C ILE A 30 -9.93 -19.05 -3.66
N PRO A 31 -9.59 -20.34 -3.46
CA PRO A 31 -8.81 -21.12 -4.44
C PRO A 31 -9.49 -21.28 -5.80
N GLU A 32 -10.83 -21.19 -5.86
CA GLU A 32 -11.60 -21.28 -7.10
C GLU A 32 -11.54 -20.01 -7.96
N ILE A 33 -11.12 -18.87 -7.39
CA ILE A 33 -11.03 -17.58 -8.10
C ILE A 33 -9.58 -17.11 -8.25
N TYR A 34 -8.74 -17.37 -7.25
CA TYR A 34 -7.36 -16.90 -7.21
C TYR A 34 -6.38 -18.08 -7.28
N VAL A 35 -5.89 -18.36 -8.48
CA VAL A 35 -4.89 -19.40 -8.74
C VAL A 35 -3.53 -18.74 -8.99
N LEU A 36 -2.50 -19.20 -8.26
CA LEU A 36 -1.15 -18.64 -8.37
C LEU A 36 -0.56 -18.87 -9.77
N GLY A 37 -0.05 -17.80 -10.37
CA GLY A 37 0.55 -17.83 -11.71
C GLY A 37 -0.44 -17.76 -12.86
N GLU A 38 -1.74 -17.74 -12.57
CA GLU A 38 -2.79 -17.53 -13.57
C GLU A 38 -3.27 -16.08 -13.58
N ARG A 39 -3.82 -15.69 -14.72
CA ARG A 39 -4.39 -14.36 -14.91
C ARG A 39 -5.68 -14.22 -14.11
N LEU A 40 -5.77 -13.17 -13.30
CA LEU A 40 -6.95 -12.84 -12.49
C LEU A 40 -7.76 -11.72 -13.16
N ASP A 41 -8.93 -12.08 -13.71
CA ASP A 41 -9.87 -11.14 -14.34
C ASP A 41 -11.16 -10.92 -13.52
N HIS A 42 -11.28 -11.54 -12.34
CA HIS A 42 -12.49 -11.44 -11.51
C HIS A 42 -12.64 -10.06 -10.86
N VAL A 43 -13.41 -9.17 -11.50
CA VAL A 43 -13.53 -7.73 -11.15
C VAL A 43 -13.82 -7.47 -9.66
N PRO A 44 -14.76 -8.15 -8.99
CA PRO A 44 -14.96 -7.94 -7.55
C PRO A 44 -13.73 -8.18 -6.68
N VAL A 45 -12.90 -9.18 -7.03
CA VAL A 45 -11.67 -9.47 -6.28
C VAL A 45 -10.64 -8.38 -6.53
N LEU A 46 -10.50 -7.94 -7.78
CA LEU A 46 -9.62 -6.83 -8.16
C LEU A 46 -9.98 -5.52 -7.44
N LEU A 47 -11.27 -5.20 -7.36
CA LEU A 47 -11.75 -4.05 -6.58
C LEU A 47 -11.47 -4.22 -5.09
N GLY A 48 -11.63 -5.43 -4.55
CA GLY A 48 -11.28 -5.76 -3.17
C GLY A 48 -9.79 -5.55 -2.88
N LEU A 49 -8.90 -5.97 -3.79
CA LEU A 49 -7.46 -5.75 -3.70
C LEU A 49 -7.09 -4.26 -3.71
N ILE A 50 -7.70 -3.47 -4.59
CA ILE A 50 -7.51 -2.01 -4.62
C ILE A 50 -7.97 -1.38 -3.31
N ALA A 51 -9.18 -1.73 -2.83
CA ALA A 51 -9.72 -1.20 -1.58
C ALA A 51 -8.82 -1.56 -0.39
N TYR A 52 -8.34 -2.81 -0.34
CA TYR A 52 -7.40 -3.27 0.68
C TYR A 52 -6.09 -2.48 0.64
N SER A 53 -5.50 -2.30 -0.55
CA SER A 53 -4.30 -1.48 -0.75
C SER A 53 -4.48 -0.04 -0.24
N VAL A 54 -5.61 0.60 -0.56
CA VAL A 54 -5.94 1.94 -0.08
C VAL A 54 -5.96 1.98 1.46
N VAL A 55 -6.62 1.03 2.10
CA VAL A 55 -6.68 0.95 3.58
C VAL A 55 -5.27 0.80 4.17
N LEU A 56 -4.44 -0.08 3.60
CA LEU A 56 -3.06 -0.27 4.07
C LEU A 56 -2.21 0.99 3.87
N SER A 57 -2.34 1.67 2.75
CA SER A 57 -1.62 2.92 2.47
C SER A 57 -2.03 4.04 3.43
N VAL A 58 -3.33 4.19 3.71
CA VAL A 58 -3.83 5.11 4.74
C VAL A 58 -3.24 4.76 6.11
N LEU A 59 -3.27 3.49 6.51
CA LEU A 59 -2.73 3.05 7.79
C LEU A 59 -1.23 3.31 7.89
N ALA A 60 -0.47 3.01 6.84
CA ALA A 60 0.97 3.24 6.80
C ALA A 60 1.31 4.73 6.93
N GLY A 61 0.60 5.59 6.19
CA GLY A 61 0.74 7.04 6.31
C GLY A 61 0.42 7.56 7.72
N TYR A 62 -0.65 7.05 8.32
CA TYR A 62 -1.04 7.39 9.70
C TYR A 62 0.04 6.99 10.70
N VAL A 63 0.54 5.75 10.62
CA VAL A 63 1.60 5.23 11.51
C VAL A 63 2.89 6.02 11.34
N THR A 64 3.31 6.32 10.11
CA THR A 64 4.50 7.15 9.87
C THR A 64 4.35 8.53 10.50
N ALA A 65 3.20 9.19 10.35
CA ALA A 65 2.97 10.47 11.00
C ALA A 65 2.98 10.37 12.53
N ALA A 66 2.38 9.31 13.09
CA ALA A 66 2.33 9.07 14.53
C ALA A 66 3.72 8.84 15.13
N VAL A 67 4.54 7.99 14.50
CA VAL A 67 5.90 7.68 14.96
C VAL A 67 6.84 8.88 14.78
N ARG A 68 6.68 9.63 13.69
CA ARG A 68 7.49 10.83 13.45
C ARG A 68 7.28 11.86 14.56
N GLY A 69 6.02 12.14 14.89
CA GLY A 69 5.59 13.15 15.85
C GLY A 69 6.14 14.57 15.58
N GLY A 70 5.79 15.50 16.46
CA GLY A 70 6.25 16.90 16.36
C GLY A 70 5.51 17.72 15.28
N PRO A 71 5.98 18.95 14.99
CA PRO A 71 5.21 19.96 14.26
C PRO A 71 5.09 19.71 12.75
N ASP A 72 5.98 18.90 12.16
CA ASP A 72 5.93 18.57 10.72
C ASP A 72 6.20 17.08 10.48
N PRO A 73 5.17 16.22 10.58
CA PRO A 73 5.28 14.81 10.24
C PRO A 73 5.26 14.55 8.73
N MET A 74 4.79 15.51 7.92
CA MET A 74 4.42 15.26 6.52
C MET A 74 5.63 15.04 5.61
N GLY A 75 6.80 15.55 5.96
CA GLY A 75 8.04 15.22 5.25
C GLY A 75 8.32 13.71 5.25
N ALA A 76 8.15 13.02 6.39
CA ALA A 76 8.33 11.57 6.48
C ALA A 76 7.23 10.81 5.72
N VAL A 77 5.98 11.29 5.78
CA VAL A 77 4.86 10.68 5.05
C VAL A 77 5.07 10.77 3.54
N LYS A 78 5.55 11.90 3.01
CA LYS A 78 5.88 12.05 1.58
C LYS A 78 7.01 11.12 1.15
N ALA A 79 8.04 10.96 1.98
CA ALA A 79 9.11 10.01 1.73
C ALA A 79 8.58 8.56 1.69
N LEU A 80 7.70 8.19 2.62
CA LEU A 80 7.02 6.89 2.58
C LEU A 80 6.17 6.73 1.31
N ALA A 81 5.37 7.73 0.93
CA ALA A 81 4.51 7.67 -0.25
C ALA A 81 5.33 7.44 -1.53
N ALA A 82 6.49 8.10 -1.66
CA ALA A 82 7.42 7.86 -2.75
C ALA A 82 7.99 6.42 -2.71
N LEU A 83 8.37 5.93 -1.53
CA LEU A 83 8.86 4.56 -1.37
C LEU A 83 7.80 3.52 -1.74
N GLN A 84 6.57 3.67 -1.26
CA GLN A 84 5.46 2.78 -1.58
C GLN A 84 5.09 2.84 -3.06
N LEU A 85 5.14 4.01 -3.70
CA LEU A 85 4.93 4.11 -5.13
C LEU A 85 6.01 3.34 -5.90
N THR A 86 7.28 3.47 -5.52
CA THR A 86 8.37 2.71 -6.15
C THR A 86 8.16 1.21 -6.01
N PHE A 87 7.83 0.71 -4.82
CA PHE A 87 7.55 -0.71 -4.63
C PHE A 87 6.28 -1.17 -5.34
N GLY A 88 5.24 -0.31 -5.38
CA GLY A 88 4.04 -0.54 -6.16
C GLY A 88 4.38 -0.72 -7.64
N ILE A 89 5.14 0.19 -8.24
CA ILE A 89 5.55 0.09 -9.65
C ILE A 89 6.29 -1.22 -9.91
N ILE A 90 7.24 -1.60 -9.05
CA ILE A 90 7.99 -2.87 -9.19
C ILE A 90 7.03 -4.07 -9.14
N ALA A 91 6.10 -4.09 -8.17
CA ALA A 91 5.14 -5.17 -8.01
C ALA A 91 4.17 -5.27 -9.20
N GLU A 92 3.61 -4.14 -9.65
CA GLU A 92 2.66 -4.11 -10.76
C GLU A 92 3.34 -4.50 -12.09
N VAL A 93 4.60 -4.08 -12.32
CA VAL A 93 5.39 -4.52 -13.48
C VAL A 93 5.69 -6.02 -13.42
N SER A 94 6.00 -6.57 -12.24
CA SER A 94 6.26 -8.01 -12.09
C SER A 94 5.02 -8.88 -12.33
N SER A 95 3.82 -8.28 -12.24
CA SER A 95 2.53 -8.94 -12.39
C SER A 95 1.76 -8.48 -13.63
N TRP A 96 2.45 -7.85 -14.58
CA TRP A 96 1.82 -7.13 -15.70
C TRP A 96 0.88 -8.01 -16.55
N ASP A 97 1.29 -9.25 -16.80
CA ASP A 97 0.48 -10.18 -17.61
C ASP A 97 -0.62 -10.89 -16.79
N LEU A 98 -0.49 -10.87 -15.46
CA LEU A 98 -1.39 -11.56 -14.52
C LEU A 98 -2.63 -10.75 -14.18
N LEU A 99 -2.60 -9.43 -14.37
CA LEU A 99 -3.68 -8.52 -13.99
C LEU A 99 -4.05 -7.63 -15.19
N PRO A 100 -5.25 -7.02 -15.21
CA PRO A 100 -5.63 -6.10 -16.26
C PRO A 100 -5.00 -4.73 -16.10
N VAL A 101 -4.69 -4.06 -17.22
CA VAL A 101 -4.04 -2.74 -17.24
C VAL A 101 -4.75 -1.69 -16.39
N TRP A 102 -6.08 -1.69 -16.37
CA TRP A 102 -6.85 -0.75 -15.56
C TRP A 102 -6.59 -0.93 -14.05
N TYR A 103 -6.35 -2.16 -13.59
CA TYR A 103 -6.05 -2.43 -12.18
C TYR A 103 -4.73 -1.76 -11.80
N HIS A 104 -3.67 -1.96 -12.59
CA HIS A 104 -2.35 -1.36 -12.37
C HIS A 104 -2.43 0.17 -12.26
N VAL A 105 -3.15 0.80 -13.21
CA VAL A 105 -3.30 2.25 -13.26
C VAL A 105 -4.03 2.77 -12.02
N VAL A 106 -5.16 2.16 -11.65
CA VAL A 106 -5.95 2.60 -10.49
C VAL A 106 -5.19 2.38 -9.19
N PHE A 107 -4.55 1.21 -9.02
CA PHE A 107 -3.73 0.91 -7.86
C PHE A 107 -2.64 1.97 -7.67
N LEU A 108 -1.81 2.21 -8.70
CA LEU A 108 -0.69 3.15 -8.61
C LEU A 108 -1.16 4.60 -8.40
N ALA A 109 -2.26 4.99 -9.04
CA ALA A 109 -2.83 6.33 -8.88
C ALA A 109 -3.32 6.58 -7.44
N LEU A 110 -3.77 5.55 -6.73
CA LEU A 110 -4.33 5.68 -5.38
C LEU A 110 -3.32 5.54 -4.25
N VAL A 111 -2.17 4.87 -4.48
CA VAL A 111 -1.16 4.65 -3.43
C VAL A 111 -0.72 5.96 -2.77
N VAL A 112 -0.28 6.94 -3.55
CA VAL A 112 0.20 8.23 -3.02
C VAL A 112 -0.89 9.02 -2.28
N PRO A 113 -2.08 9.30 -2.87
CA PRO A 113 -3.09 10.08 -2.18
C PRO A 113 -3.60 9.39 -0.90
N ALA A 114 -3.71 8.06 -0.89
CA ALA A 114 -4.09 7.29 0.30
C ALA A 114 -3.06 7.46 1.43
N THR A 115 -1.77 7.30 1.14
CA THR A 115 -0.70 7.48 2.14
C THR A 115 -0.65 8.91 2.69
N ILE A 116 -0.76 9.90 1.81
CA ILE A 116 -0.81 11.31 2.22
C ILE A 116 -2.04 11.59 3.08
N TYR A 117 -3.20 11.04 2.72
CA TYR A 117 -4.43 11.20 3.49
C TYR A 117 -4.29 10.62 4.90
N GLY A 118 -3.77 9.41 5.04
CA GLY A 118 -3.51 8.79 6.35
C GLY A 118 -2.59 9.64 7.24
N GLY A 119 -1.50 10.17 6.65
CA GLY A 119 -0.62 11.08 7.38
C GLY A 119 -1.30 12.37 7.83
N ARG A 120 -2.17 12.94 6.98
CA ARG A 120 -2.96 14.14 7.31
C ARG A 120 -3.96 13.89 8.43
N LEU A 121 -4.59 12.73 8.48
CA LEU A 121 -5.50 12.36 9.57
C LEU A 121 -4.79 12.44 10.92
N LYS A 122 -3.57 11.89 11.01
CA LYS A 122 -2.79 11.97 12.25
C LYS A 122 -2.22 13.36 12.53
N ALA A 123 -1.84 14.11 11.50
CA ALA A 123 -1.29 15.46 11.69
C ALA A 123 -2.34 16.47 12.20
N ARG A 124 -3.63 16.20 11.98
CA ARG A 124 -4.75 17.06 12.36
C ARG A 124 -5.42 16.68 13.69
N GLY A 125 -5.22 15.46 14.17
CA GLY A 125 -5.80 14.94 15.42
C GLY A 125 -4.75 14.67 16.47
#